data_AF-A0AAW1N657-F1
#
_entry.id   AF-A0AAW1N657-F1
#
_cell.length_a   1.000
_cell.length_b   1.000
_cell.length_c   1.000
_cell.angle_alpha   90.00
_cell.angle_beta   90.00
_cell.angle_gamma   90.00
#
_symmetry.space_group_name_H-M   'P 1'
#
loop_
_entity.id
_entity.type
_entity.pdbx_description
1 polymer ?
#
loop_
_entity_poly.entity_id
_entity_poly.type
_entity_poly.pdbx_seq_one_letter_code
_entity_poly.pdbx_strand_id
1 'polypeptide(L)'
;MAAVSDYFSLGSIVWCKTCYSKEIEGEVMAFDPHSKMLILKCPAGSGLRQAHDVHLVNLTLVSELIVKKEVTTVPEIPQSLNLQRLNTRIRNQIDDKKRTLQAMSANVSPEGQKLFIAIAKTIKEVRWSSSDIIVWDNKVIISPPYKVENIKGNSSSGEYSYIRKVVERHIKDPLSNSSNAAIQNNTNSQ
;
A
#
# COMPACT_ATOMS: atom_id res chain seq x y z
N MET A 1 3.81 12.64 40.91
CA MET A 1 3.74 11.22 40.49
C MET A 1 4.75 11.03 39.38
N ALA A 2 5.86 10.33 39.64
CA ALA A 2 6.84 10.01 38.61
C ALA A 2 6.29 8.88 37.74
N ALA A 3 5.93 9.19 36.49
CA ALA A 3 5.42 8.20 35.56
C ALA A 3 6.58 7.67 34.69
N VAL A 4 7.00 6.44 35.00
CA VAL A 4 7.46 5.37 34.08
C VAL A 4 8.29 5.79 32.87
N SER A 5 9.63 5.69 32.96
CA SER A 5 10.48 4.98 31.98
C SER A 5 11.97 5.11 32.35
N ASP A 6 12.48 4.23 33.21
CA ASP A 6 13.90 4.17 33.63
C ASP A 6 14.82 3.45 32.62
N TYR A 7 14.39 3.25 31.36
CA TYR A 7 15.13 2.39 30.42
C TYR A 7 16.03 3.19 29.47
N PHE A 8 15.45 3.96 28.54
CA PHE A 8 16.20 4.78 27.60
C PHE A 8 15.47 6.09 27.34
N SER A 9 16.17 7.21 27.52
CA SER A 9 15.67 8.52 27.13
C SER A 9 15.71 8.66 25.61
N LEU A 10 14.58 9.01 24.99
CA LEU A 10 14.49 9.25 23.55
C LEU A 10 15.53 10.30 23.11
N GLY A 11 16.19 10.07 21.97
CA GLY A 11 17.27 10.92 21.47
C GLY A 11 18.65 10.61 22.07
N SER A 12 18.74 9.75 23.09
CA SER A 12 20.03 9.31 23.64
C SER A 12 20.83 8.53 22.60
N ILE A 13 22.15 8.60 22.67
CA ILE A 13 23.04 7.78 21.85
C ILE A 13 23.38 6.52 22.63
N VAL A 14 23.05 5.38 22.04
CA VAL A 14 23.35 4.06 22.56
C VAL A 14 24.26 3.33 21.59
N TRP A 15 25.26 2.66 22.14
CA TRP A 15 26.08 1.68 21.44
C TRP A 15 25.76 0.29 21.99
N CYS A 16 25.69 -0.69 21.11
CA CYS A 16 25.51 -2.08 21.49
C CYS A 16 26.28 -3.03 20.58
N LYS A 17 26.61 -4.20 21.13
CA LYS A 17 27.21 -5.31 20.41
C LYS A 17 26.25 -6.49 20.42
N THR A 18 25.86 -6.97 19.24
CA THR A 18 24.97 -8.13 19.10
C THR A 18 25.70 -9.44 19.41
N CYS A 19 24.95 -10.52 19.57
CA CYS A 19 25.50 -11.88 19.71
C CYS A 19 26.37 -12.33 18.52
N TYR A 20 26.28 -11.67 17.36
CA TYR A 20 27.14 -11.90 16.20
C TYR A 20 28.36 -10.97 16.17
N SER A 21 28.67 -10.28 17.28
CA SER A 21 29.72 -9.27 17.38
C SER A 21 29.55 -8.08 16.42
N LYS A 22 28.33 -7.84 15.89
CA LYS A 22 28.03 -6.64 15.12
C LYS A 22 27.82 -5.48 16.09
N GLU A 23 28.57 -4.41 15.88
CA GLU A 23 28.42 -3.17 16.65
C GLU A 23 27.41 -2.24 15.96
N ILE A 24 26.54 -1.64 16.77
CA ILE A 24 25.51 -0.70 16.30
C ILE A 24 25.52 0.48 17.26
N GLU A 25 25.68 1.69 16.70
CA GLU A 25 25.56 2.95 17.43
C GLU A 25 24.48 3.80 16.77
N GLY A 26 23.57 4.34 17.58
CA GLY A 26 22.50 5.17 17.06
C GLY A 26 21.72 5.92 18.13
N GLU A 27 20.85 6.79 17.64
CA GLU A 27 19.92 7.59 18.42
C GLU A 27 18.68 6.75 18.78
N VAL A 28 18.30 6.72 20.06
CA VAL A 28 17.13 5.99 20.53
C VAL A 28 15.85 6.66 20.01
N MET A 29 15.10 5.93 19.19
CA MET A 29 13.81 6.38 18.64
C MET A 29 12.62 5.85 19.45
N ALA A 30 12.72 4.63 19.94
CA ALA A 30 11.71 3.99 20.77
C ALA A 30 12.32 2.79 21.50
N PHE A 31 11.69 2.42 22.60
CA PHE A 31 11.99 1.18 23.31
C PHE A 31 10.67 0.55 23.75
N ASP A 32 10.48 -0.73 23.44
CA ASP A 32 9.42 -1.54 24.01
C ASP A 32 10.00 -2.43 25.13
N PRO A 33 9.67 -2.14 26.40
CA PRO A 33 10.15 -2.94 27.53
C PRO A 33 9.69 -4.41 27.48
N HIS A 34 8.50 -4.70 26.93
CA HIS A 34 7.94 -6.04 26.96
C HIS A 34 8.70 -6.99 26.04
N SER A 35 8.86 -6.63 24.77
CA SER A 35 9.64 -7.40 23.81
C SER A 35 11.15 -7.16 23.89
N LYS A 36 11.58 -6.21 24.74
CA LYS A 36 12.97 -5.74 24.83
C LYS A 36 13.53 -5.29 23.48
N MET A 37 12.68 -4.66 22.68
CA MET A 37 13.05 -4.16 21.36
C MET A 37 13.46 -2.70 21.45
N LEU A 38 14.72 -2.41 21.13
CA LEU A 38 15.29 -1.07 21.05
C LEU A 38 15.35 -0.64 19.58
N ILE A 39 14.77 0.52 19.26
CA ILE A 39 14.78 1.08 17.91
C ILE A 39 15.82 2.20 17.87
N LEU A 40 16.83 2.03 17.02
CA LEU A 40 17.94 2.97 16.83
C LEU A 40 17.91 3.59 15.44
N LYS A 41 18.06 4.91 15.38
CA LYS A 41 18.32 5.66 14.15
C LYS A 41 19.83 5.83 13.99
N CYS A 42 20.36 5.25 12.93
CA CYS A 42 21.77 5.27 12.59
C CYS A 42 22.02 6.13 11.34
N PRO A 43 23.25 6.64 11.15
CA PRO A 43 23.66 7.20 9.85
C PRO A 43 23.42 6.19 8.74
N ALA A 44 22.95 6.65 7.57
CA ALA A 44 22.70 5.76 6.46
C ALA A 44 23.99 5.11 5.95
N GLY A 45 24.02 3.78 5.84
CA GLY A 45 25.14 3.04 5.25
C GLY A 45 25.37 3.37 3.78
N SER A 46 24.36 3.94 3.11
CA SER A 46 24.45 4.45 1.74
C SER A 46 25.25 5.76 1.60
N GLY A 47 25.58 6.43 2.70
CA GLY A 47 26.25 7.73 2.71
C GLY A 47 25.36 8.92 2.34
N LEU A 48 24.07 8.70 2.05
CA LEU A 48 23.11 9.76 1.77
C LEU A 48 22.81 10.56 3.05
N ARG A 49 23.19 11.84 3.06
CA ARG A 49 23.07 12.72 4.25
C ARG A 49 21.64 12.97 4.73
N GLN A 50 20.66 12.78 3.86
CA GLN A 50 19.23 13.00 4.16
C GLN A 50 18.48 11.70 4.51
N ALA A 51 19.20 10.57 4.57
CA ALA A 51 18.65 9.28 4.91
C ALA A 51 19.23 8.78 6.22
N HIS A 52 18.49 7.88 6.87
CA HIS A 52 18.92 7.22 8.09
C HIS A 52 18.54 5.75 8.01
N ASP A 53 19.38 4.89 8.58
CA ASP A 53 19.08 3.47 8.73
C ASP A 53 18.39 3.27 10.08
N VAL A 54 17.25 2.59 10.09
CA VAL A 54 16.51 2.27 11.32
C VAL A 54 16.78 0.82 11.69
N HIS A 55 17.42 0.60 12.83
CA HIS A 55 17.75 -0.72 13.36
C HIS A 55 16.78 -1.09 14.48
N LEU A 56 16.13 -2.25 14.36
CA LEU A 56 15.33 -2.85 15.42
C LEU A 56 16.18 -3.91 16.12
N VAL A 57 16.61 -3.63 17.35
CA VAL A 57 17.55 -4.45 18.11
C VAL A 57 16.82 -5.17 19.24
N ASN A 58 16.82 -6.50 19.20
CA ASN A 58 16.35 -7.30 20.33
C ASN A 58 17.45 -7.35 21.40
N LEU A 59 17.24 -6.69 22.53
CA LEU A 59 18.23 -6.61 23.60
C LEU A 59 18.52 -7.97 24.28
N THR A 60 17.65 -8.98 24.09
CA THR A 60 17.93 -10.35 24.54
C THR A 60 19.09 -10.99 23.77
N LEU A 61 19.36 -10.50 22.56
CA LEU A 61 20.42 -10.98 21.67
C LEU A 61 21.59 -9.99 21.59
N VAL A 62 21.74 -9.13 22.59
CA VAL A 62 22.82 -8.16 22.73
C VAL A 62 23.75 -8.65 23.83
N SER A 63 25.04 -8.78 23.51
CA SER A 63 26.07 -9.18 24.47
C SER A 63 26.54 -8.00 25.33
N GLU A 64 26.48 -6.79 24.80
CA GLU A 64 26.97 -5.58 25.48
C GLU A 64 26.16 -4.35 25.05
N LEU A 65 25.87 -3.47 25.99
CA LEU A 65 25.05 -2.27 25.80
C LEU A 65 25.61 -1.12 26.64
N ILE A 66 25.86 0.02 26.00
CA ILE A 66 26.40 1.22 26.65
C ILE A 66 25.62 2.44 26.18
N VAL A 67 25.13 3.25 27.14
CA VAL A 67 24.57 4.58 26.84
C VAL A 67 25.74 5.56 26.77
N LYS A 68 26.04 6.06 25.56
CA LYS A 68 27.16 6.99 25.31
C LYS A 68 26.79 8.44 25.58
N LYS A 69 25.55 8.81 25.30
CA LYS A 69 25.03 10.16 25.56
C LYS A 69 23.59 10.06 26.00
N GLU A 70 23.30 10.55 27.19
CA GLU A 70 21.93 10.67 27.66
C GLU A 70 21.34 12.03 27.27
N VAL A 71 20.12 12.01 26.76
CA VAL A 71 19.35 13.23 26.47
C VAL A 71 18.36 13.46 27.61
N THR A 72 18.43 14.64 28.21
CA THR A 72 17.55 15.07 29.32
C THR A 72 16.43 16.00 28.86
N THR A 73 16.45 16.43 27.60
CA THR A 73 15.44 17.31 27.01
C THR A 73 14.30 16.50 26.41
N VAL A 74 13.06 16.92 26.67
CA VAL A 74 11.88 16.30 26.07
C VAL A 74 11.90 16.54 24.55
N PRO A 75 11.88 15.49 23.71
CA PRO A 75 11.86 15.64 22.26
C PRO A 75 10.56 16.28 21.77
N GLU A 76 10.60 16.90 20.59
CA GLU A 76 9.42 17.48 19.96
C GLU A 76 8.37 16.39 19.68
N ILE A 77 7.11 16.69 19.99
CA ILE A 77 6.01 15.75 19.76
C ILE A 77 5.81 15.62 18.25
N PRO A 78 5.76 14.38 17.70
CA PRO A 78 5.49 14.19 16.29
C PRO A 78 4.17 14.85 15.86
N GLN A 79 4.11 15.32 14.62
CA GLN A 79 2.87 15.84 14.06
C GLN A 79 1.76 14.79 14.11
N SER A 80 0.55 15.22 14.47
CA SER A 80 -0.60 14.34 14.53
C SER A 80 -0.96 13.81 13.13
N LEU A 81 -1.35 12.53 13.09
CA LEU A 81 -1.80 11.91 11.85
C LEU A 81 -3.16 12.47 11.44
N ASN A 82 -3.34 12.74 10.15
CA ASN A 82 -4.65 13.06 9.60
C ASN A 82 -5.49 11.78 9.44
N LEU A 83 -6.23 11.42 10.49
CA LEU A 83 -7.07 10.22 10.53
C LEU A 83 -8.13 10.20 9.43
N GLN A 84 -8.63 11.37 9.02
CA GLN A 84 -9.62 11.47 7.95
C GLN A 84 -9.05 11.03 6.61
N ARG A 85 -7.81 11.44 6.28
CA ARG A 85 -7.10 10.98 5.08
C ARG A 85 -6.83 9.47 5.12
N LEU A 86 -6.46 8.93 6.28
CA LEU A 86 -6.25 7.48 6.46
C LEU A 86 -7.54 6.70 6.22
N ASN A 87 -8.65 7.11 6.84
CA ASN A 87 -9.96 6.47 6.65
C ASN A 87 -10.45 6.52 5.20
N THR A 88 -10.17 7.61 4.48
CA THR A 88 -10.46 7.68 3.04
C THR A 88 -9.61 6.70 2.24
N ARG A 89 -8.31 6.56 2.54
CA ARG A 89 -7.46 5.55 1.88
C ARG A 89 -7.97 4.13 2.13
N ILE A 90 -8.38 3.82 3.36
CA ILE A 90 -8.94 2.51 3.73
C ILE A 90 -10.20 2.22 2.91
N ARG A 91 -11.15 3.16 2.87
CA ARG A 91 -12.39 3.01 2.09
C ARG A 91 -12.10 2.78 0.60
N ASN A 92 -11.19 3.56 0.01
CA ASN A 92 -10.81 3.39 -1.39
C ASN A 92 -10.19 2.01 -1.67
N GLN A 93 -9.30 1.54 -0.79
CA GLN A 93 -8.68 0.22 -0.91
C GLN A 93 -9.71 -0.92 -0.80
N ILE A 94 -10.70 -0.78 0.08
CA ILE A 94 -11.80 -1.75 0.20
C ILE A 94 -12.63 -1.77 -1.09
N ASP A 95 -13.00 -0.60 -1.61
CA ASP A 95 -13.80 -0.49 -2.83
C ASP A 95 -13.05 -1.03 -4.05
N ASP A 96 -11.76 -0.74 -4.19
CA ASP A 96 -10.93 -1.25 -5.27
C ASP A 96 -10.77 -2.78 -5.22
N LYS A 97 -10.61 -3.35 -4.02
CA LYS A 97 -10.60 -4.81 -3.84
C LYS A 97 -11.94 -5.44 -4.20
N LYS A 98 -13.06 -4.84 -3.80
CA LYS A 98 -14.41 -5.32 -4.17
C LYS A 98 -14.60 -5.31 -5.68
N ARG A 99 -14.20 -4.24 -6.38
CA ARG A 99 -14.25 -4.15 -7.85
C ARG A 99 -13.39 -5.23 -8.52
N THR A 100 -12.20 -5.48 -7.98
CA THR A 100 -11.30 -6.51 -8.50
C THR A 100 -11.90 -7.90 -8.37
N LEU A 101 -12.50 -8.22 -7.21
CA LEU A 101 -13.19 -9.50 -7.00
C LEU A 101 -14.40 -9.65 -7.92
N GLN A 102 -15.17 -8.59 -8.12
CA GLN A 102 -16.30 -8.58 -9.06
C GLN A 102 -15.82 -8.80 -10.49
N ALA A 103 -14.67 -8.23 -10.89
CA ALA A 103 -14.09 -8.49 -12.21
C ALA A 103 -13.74 -9.97 -12.40
N MET A 104 -13.20 -10.61 -11.37
CA MET A 104 -12.79 -12.02 -11.38
C MET A 104 -13.94 -13.02 -11.23
N SER A 105 -15.13 -12.59 -10.81
CA SER A 105 -16.25 -13.51 -10.54
C SER A 105 -16.93 -14.07 -11.80
N ALA A 106 -16.65 -13.47 -12.97
CA ALA A 106 -17.15 -13.98 -14.24
C ALA A 106 -16.11 -14.91 -14.88
N ASN A 107 -16.55 -16.06 -15.41
CA ASN A 107 -15.69 -17.01 -16.13
C ASN A 107 -15.37 -16.48 -17.55
N VAL A 108 -14.75 -15.30 -17.62
CA VAL A 108 -14.49 -14.52 -18.83
C VAL A 108 -13.00 -14.34 -19.07
N SER A 109 -12.63 -13.91 -20.27
CA SER A 109 -11.23 -13.72 -20.65
C SER A 109 -10.53 -12.66 -19.78
N PRO A 110 -9.21 -12.77 -19.56
CA PRO A 110 -8.44 -11.75 -18.83
C PRO A 110 -8.59 -10.34 -19.40
N GLU A 111 -8.81 -10.23 -20.71
CA GLU A 111 -9.09 -8.95 -21.39
C GLU A 111 -10.40 -8.32 -20.90
N GLY A 112 -11.47 -9.11 -20.80
CA GLY A 112 -12.75 -8.65 -20.27
C GLY A 112 -12.65 -8.22 -18.81
N GLN A 113 -11.91 -8.97 -17.99
CA GLN A 113 -11.65 -8.61 -16.59
C GLN A 113 -10.90 -7.29 -16.47
N LYS A 114 -9.86 -7.08 -17.28
CA LYS A 114 -9.08 -5.83 -17.30
C LYS A 114 -9.92 -4.64 -17.75
N LEU A 115 -10.75 -4.82 -18.77
CA LEU A 115 -11.66 -3.77 -19.26
C LEU A 115 -12.70 -3.42 -18.21
N PHE A 116 -13.29 -4.41 -17.55
CA PHE A 116 -14.24 -4.20 -16.46
C PHE A 116 -13.61 -3.37 -15.34
N ILE A 117 -12.40 -3.72 -14.89
CA ILE A 117 -11.67 -2.96 -13.86
C ILE A 117 -11.43 -1.52 -14.32
N ALA A 118 -11.03 -1.33 -15.59
CA ALA A 118 -10.77 0.01 -16.13
C ALA A 118 -12.04 0.88 -16.14
N ILE A 119 -13.19 0.32 -16.49
CA ILE A 119 -14.50 1.01 -16.44
C ILE A 119 -14.91 1.27 -14.98
N ALA A 120 -14.77 0.28 -14.10
CA ALA A 120 -15.16 0.37 -12.70
C ALA A 120 -14.37 1.41 -11.89
N LYS A 121 -13.18 1.82 -12.37
CA LYS A 121 -12.39 2.91 -11.77
C LYS A 121 -13.08 4.27 -11.89
N THR A 122 -13.80 4.51 -12.98
CA THR A 122 -14.45 5.81 -13.25
C THR A 122 -15.97 5.75 -13.10
N ILE A 123 -16.58 4.58 -13.32
CA ILE A 123 -18.03 4.41 -13.30
C ILE A 123 -18.40 3.37 -12.24
N LYS A 124 -19.23 3.78 -11.26
CA LYS A 124 -19.69 2.90 -10.18
C LYS A 124 -20.78 1.93 -10.63
N GLU A 125 -21.62 2.34 -11.59
CA GLU A 125 -22.73 1.54 -12.12
C GLU A 125 -22.25 0.61 -13.23
N VAL A 126 -21.45 -0.39 -12.86
CA VAL A 126 -20.96 -1.42 -13.77
C VAL A 126 -21.11 -2.81 -13.15
N ARG A 127 -21.60 -3.77 -13.94
CA ARG A 127 -21.80 -5.16 -13.52
C ARG A 127 -21.60 -6.14 -14.66
N TRP A 128 -21.31 -7.38 -14.29
CA TRP A 128 -21.39 -8.49 -15.23
C TRP A 128 -22.84 -8.91 -15.43
N SER A 129 -23.18 -9.26 -16.67
CA SER A 129 -24.37 -10.04 -17.01
C SER A 129 -23.92 -11.21 -17.87
N SER A 130 -23.79 -12.39 -17.25
CA SER A 130 -23.13 -13.55 -17.85
C SER A 130 -21.69 -13.20 -18.28
N SER A 131 -21.45 -13.00 -19.58
CA SER A 131 -20.14 -12.60 -20.13
C SER A 131 -20.11 -11.15 -20.60
N ASP A 132 -21.21 -10.42 -20.52
CA ASP A 132 -21.32 -9.02 -20.96
C ASP A 132 -21.02 -8.04 -19.82
N ILE A 133 -20.34 -6.95 -20.14
CA ILE A 133 -20.18 -5.80 -19.22
C ILE A 133 -21.37 -4.86 -19.44
N ILE A 134 -22.13 -4.63 -18.39
CA ILE A 134 -23.28 -3.73 -18.39
C ILE A 134 -22.91 -2.45 -17.66
N VAL A 135 -23.13 -1.30 -18.31
CA VAL A 135 -22.85 0.03 -17.75
C VAL A 135 -24.13 0.87 -17.69
N TRP A 136 -24.35 1.57 -16.58
CA TRP A 136 -25.51 2.45 -16.33
C TRP A 136 -26.84 1.77 -16.64
N ASP A 137 -27.14 0.67 -15.93
CA ASP A 137 -28.42 -0.05 -16.04
C ASP A 137 -28.88 -0.31 -17.48
N ASN A 138 -28.05 -1.02 -18.24
CA ASN A 138 -28.27 -1.44 -19.63
C ASN A 138 -28.24 -0.32 -20.68
N LYS A 139 -27.81 0.91 -20.36
CA LYS A 139 -27.59 1.95 -21.38
C LYS A 139 -26.47 1.58 -22.36
N VAL A 140 -25.43 0.91 -21.87
CA VAL A 140 -24.32 0.42 -22.70
C VAL A 140 -23.97 -1.01 -22.28
N ILE A 141 -23.81 -1.88 -23.28
CA ILE A 141 -23.48 -3.29 -23.12
C ILE A 141 -22.22 -3.57 -23.95
N ILE A 142 -21.21 -4.21 -23.36
CA ILE A 142 -19.99 -4.60 -24.06
C ILE A 142 -19.89 -6.11 -24.00
N SER A 143 -20.03 -6.75 -25.16
CA SER A 143 -19.95 -8.21 -25.29
C SER A 143 -18.54 -8.68 -25.68
N PRO A 144 -18.16 -9.94 -25.40
CA PRO A 144 -16.96 -10.55 -25.97
C PRO A 144 -16.92 -10.39 -27.51
N PRO A 145 -15.74 -10.21 -28.14
CA PRO A 145 -14.38 -10.14 -27.59
C PRO A 145 -13.98 -8.77 -26.99
N TYR A 146 -14.95 -7.96 -26.53
CA TYR A 146 -14.74 -6.69 -25.83
C TYR A 146 -14.04 -5.61 -26.65
N LYS A 147 -14.32 -5.59 -27.97
CA LYS A 147 -13.83 -4.58 -28.88
C LYS A 147 -14.85 -3.46 -29.09
N VAL A 148 -14.44 -2.40 -29.78
CA VAL A 148 -15.25 -1.21 -30.02
C VAL A 148 -16.52 -1.54 -30.80
N GLU A 149 -16.40 -2.48 -31.73
CA GLU A 149 -17.48 -3.04 -32.53
C GLU A 149 -18.46 -3.91 -31.72
N ASN A 150 -18.10 -4.35 -30.51
CA ASN A 150 -18.96 -5.17 -29.65
C ASN A 150 -19.73 -4.36 -28.60
N ILE A 151 -19.70 -3.03 -28.72
CA ILE A 151 -20.45 -2.13 -27.84
C ILE A 151 -21.86 -1.97 -28.43
N LYS A 152 -22.89 -2.23 -27.61
CA LYS A 152 -24.29 -2.04 -27.93
C LYS A 152 -24.86 -0.93 -27.04
N GLY A 153 -25.69 -0.07 -27.61
CA GLY A 153 -26.33 1.04 -26.92
C GLY A 153 -26.82 2.09 -27.91
N ASN A 154 -27.36 3.19 -27.39
CA ASN A 154 -27.77 4.31 -28.25
C ASN A 154 -26.53 5.08 -28.73
N SER A 155 -26.15 4.93 -30.01
CA SER A 155 -24.97 5.59 -30.60
C SER A 155 -24.98 7.11 -30.52
N SER A 156 -26.16 7.73 -30.39
CA SER A 156 -26.31 9.19 -30.24
C SER A 156 -26.16 9.66 -28.79
N SER A 157 -26.02 8.75 -27.82
CA SER A 157 -25.89 9.10 -26.41
C SER A 157 -24.45 9.46 -26.02
N GLY A 158 -24.35 10.31 -25.00
CA GLY A 158 -23.06 10.66 -24.38
C GLY A 158 -22.42 9.44 -23.70
N GLU A 159 -23.24 8.57 -23.11
CA GLU A 159 -22.84 7.34 -22.45
C GLU A 159 -22.13 6.38 -23.41
N TYR A 160 -22.73 6.13 -24.57
CA TYR A 160 -22.14 5.28 -25.61
C TYR A 160 -20.80 5.87 -26.10
N SER A 161 -20.79 7.17 -26.40
CA SER A 161 -19.60 7.87 -26.87
C SER A 161 -18.46 7.84 -25.84
N TYR A 162 -18.79 7.94 -24.54
CA TYR A 162 -17.81 7.85 -23.46
C TYR A 162 -17.23 6.44 -23.34
N ILE A 163 -18.07 5.41 -23.26
CA ILE A 163 -17.62 4.02 -23.15
C ILE A 163 -16.80 3.60 -24.36
N ARG A 164 -17.20 4.01 -25.57
CA ARG A 164 -16.42 3.80 -26.78
C ARG A 164 -15.00 4.33 -26.66
N LYS A 165 -14.83 5.57 -26.17
CA LYS A 165 -13.49 6.16 -25.94
C LYS A 165 -12.70 5.41 -24.87
N VAL A 166 -13.35 4.93 -23.80
CA VAL A 166 -12.70 4.14 -22.75
C VAL A 166 -12.17 2.81 -23.32
N VAL A 167 -12.99 2.10 -24.10
CA VAL A 167 -12.62 0.85 -24.76
C VAL A 167 -11.50 1.08 -25.79
N GLU A 168 -11.61 2.12 -26.63
CA GLU A 168 -10.57 2.49 -27.60
C GLU A 168 -9.22 2.76 -26.91
N ARG A 169 -9.24 3.50 -25.80
CA ARG A 169 -8.03 3.78 -25.01
C ARG A 169 -7.48 2.50 -24.36
N HIS A 170 -8.34 1.64 -23.82
CA HIS A 170 -7.93 0.40 -23.18
C HIS A 170 -7.20 -0.54 -24.15
N ILE A 171 -7.69 -0.63 -25.39
CA ILE A 171 -7.07 -1.46 -26.44
C ILE A 171 -5.72 -0.88 -26.89
N LYS A 172 -5.59 0.45 -26.96
CA LYS A 172 -4.35 1.12 -27.38
C LYS A 172 -3.26 1.14 -26.31
N ASP A 173 -3.63 1.21 -25.03
CA ASP A 173 -2.69 1.27 -23.88
C ASP A 173 -2.82 0.05 -22.95
N PRO A 174 -2.44 -1.18 -23.37
CA PRO A 174 -2.53 -2.38 -22.53
C PRO A 174 -1.61 -2.32 -21.29
N LEU A 175 -0.61 -1.43 -21.29
CA LEU A 175 0.37 -1.27 -20.21
C LEU A 175 -0.04 -0.29 -19.10
N SER A 176 -1.05 0.57 -19.34
CA SER A 176 -1.40 1.66 -18.41
C SER A 176 -2.16 1.22 -17.15
N ASN A 177 -2.62 -0.04 -17.08
CA ASN A 177 -3.43 -0.55 -15.97
C ASN A 177 -2.73 -1.60 -15.09
N SER A 178 -1.46 -1.91 -15.35
CA SER A 178 -0.69 -2.96 -14.65
C SER A 178 -0.08 -2.54 -13.30
N SER A 179 -0.36 -1.33 -12.79
CA SER A 179 0.30 -0.80 -11.59
C SER A 179 -0.08 -1.49 -10.26
N ASN A 180 -0.91 -2.53 -10.27
CA ASN A 180 -1.31 -3.25 -9.04
C ASN A 180 -0.97 -4.75 -9.03
N ALA A 181 -0.21 -5.28 -10.00
CA ALA A 181 0.14 -6.71 -10.04
C ALA A 181 1.29 -7.13 -9.08
N ALA A 182 1.85 -6.22 -8.29
CA ALA A 182 3.00 -6.52 -7.42
C ALA A 182 2.65 -7.12 -6.03
N ILE A 183 1.40 -7.53 -5.79
CA ILE A 183 1.01 -8.22 -4.54
C ILE A 183 0.32 -9.55 -4.85
N GLN A 184 0.99 -10.39 -5.61
CA GLN A 184 0.72 -11.82 -5.66
C GLN A 184 2.07 -12.52 -5.78
N ASN A 185 2.67 -12.84 -4.63
CA ASN A 185 3.61 -13.95 -4.41
C ASN A 185 4.16 -13.85 -2.98
N ASN A 186 3.32 -14.18 -2.00
CA ASN A 186 3.76 -14.78 -0.75
C ASN A 186 2.55 -15.33 0.02
N THR A 187 1.94 -16.38 -0.53
CA THR A 187 1.30 -17.39 0.31
C THR A 187 1.63 -18.76 -0.30
N ASN A 188 2.16 -19.61 0.57
CA ASN A 188 2.51 -21.02 0.43
C ASN A 188 3.83 -21.38 -0.27
N SER A 189 4.81 -21.80 0.55
CA SER A 189 5.01 -23.24 0.77
C SER A 189 6.02 -23.54 1.88
N GLN A 190 5.59 -24.43 2.79
CA GLN A 190 6.27 -25.16 3.88
C GLN A 190 6.45 -24.45 5.23
#